data_AF-A0A4Y1YMH8-F1
#
_entry.id   AF-A0A4Y1YMH8-F1
#
_cell.length_a   1.000
_cell.length_b   1.000
_cell.length_c   1.000
_cell.angle_alpha   90.00
_cell.angle_beta   90.00
_cell.angle_gamma   90.00
#
_symmetry.space_group_name_H-M   'P 1'
#
loop_
_entity.id
_entity.type
_entity.pdbx_description
1 polymer ?
#
loop_
_entity_poly.entity_id
_entity_poly.type
_entity_poly.pdbx_seq_one_letter_code
_entity_poly.pdbx_strand_id
1 'polypeptide(L)'
;MKITLEMIEAKNPCEEGLAWFNKNYPGGEVDYQELLNTIAEDNELHYGTWLLDNIGADMQAEIKLHSANISGDLLIAGNLTCIDSLNVDGYLYVGGTLNVAGSIDVKGEITVKRQILVGADIAGEGITAEGITAGGYIQTWRELNATKGDIQSGKSIIANNIESYHSIIATDNISAAYSIYAGGAIKAGKAITAGMNIRAGEYIEAGDYINTSNDYNIFAGVSLSTEARKTYGYIASKSKPRNIASGVWIERK
;
A
#
# COMPACT_ATOMS: atom_id res chain seq x y z
N MET A 1 24.06 1.34 -7.71
CA MET A 1 24.40 0.21 -8.62
C MET A 1 24.55 0.76 -10.02
N LYS A 2 25.44 0.21 -10.86
CA LYS A 2 25.50 0.58 -12.28
C LYS A 2 24.52 -0.23 -13.10
N ILE A 3 23.76 0.43 -13.97
CA ILE A 3 22.89 -0.19 -14.98
C ILE A 3 23.58 -0.06 -16.32
N THR A 4 23.65 -1.17 -17.06
CA THR A 4 24.21 -1.20 -18.41
C THR A 4 23.11 -1.44 -19.45
N LEU A 5 23.40 -1.04 -20.69
CA LEU A 5 22.56 -1.35 -21.85
C LEU A 5 22.29 -2.85 -21.96
N GLU A 6 23.33 -3.68 -21.80
CA GLU A 6 23.22 -5.15 -21.86
C GLU A 6 22.23 -5.68 -20.80
N MET A 7 22.24 -5.14 -19.58
CA MET A 7 21.29 -5.53 -18.53
C MET A 7 19.84 -5.17 -18.91
N ILE A 8 19.65 -4.00 -19.53
CA ILE A 8 18.33 -3.55 -19.99
C ILE A 8 17.85 -4.44 -21.14
N GLU A 9 18.67 -4.66 -22.17
CA GLU A 9 18.37 -5.50 -23.32
C GLU A 9 18.01 -6.94 -22.93
N ALA A 10 18.71 -7.50 -21.93
CA ALA A 10 18.43 -8.83 -21.39
C ALA A 10 16.99 -8.98 -20.82
N LYS A 11 16.29 -7.88 -20.53
CA LYS A 11 14.90 -7.87 -20.07
C LYS A 11 13.87 -7.63 -21.18
N ASN A 12 14.31 -7.50 -22.43
CA ASN A 12 13.46 -7.22 -23.60
C ASN A 12 12.59 -5.95 -23.40
N PRO A 13 13.21 -4.76 -23.31
CA PRO A 13 12.49 -3.50 -23.16
C PRO A 13 11.66 -3.18 -24.41
N CYS A 14 10.73 -2.23 -24.29
CA CYS A 14 10.11 -1.64 -25.48
C CYS A 14 11.14 -0.80 -26.26
N GLU A 15 10.88 -0.62 -27.57
CA GLU A 15 11.74 0.17 -28.45
C GLU A 15 11.91 1.61 -27.97
N GLU A 16 10.83 2.22 -27.45
CA GLU A 16 10.83 3.59 -26.95
C GLU A 16 11.76 3.78 -25.74
N GLY A 17 11.68 2.91 -24.73
CA GLY A 17 12.54 2.97 -23.55
C GLY A 17 14.01 2.72 -23.88
N LEU A 18 14.29 1.77 -24.79
CA LEU A 18 15.64 1.51 -25.26
C LEU A 18 16.22 2.69 -26.06
N ALA A 19 15.40 3.33 -26.91
CA ALA A 19 15.78 4.53 -27.64
C ALA A 19 16.04 5.71 -26.70
N TRP A 20 15.20 5.89 -25.68
CA TRP A 20 15.39 6.92 -24.64
C TRP A 20 16.71 6.71 -23.90
N PHE A 21 17.02 5.47 -23.46
CA PHE A 21 18.26 5.18 -22.76
C PHE A 21 19.50 5.43 -23.62
N ASN A 22 19.51 4.93 -24.86
CA ASN A 22 20.63 5.13 -25.79
C ASN A 22 20.87 6.60 -26.13
N LYS A 23 19.80 7.40 -26.21
CA LYS A 23 19.88 8.84 -26.44
C LYS A 23 20.53 9.58 -25.26
N ASN A 24 20.13 9.26 -24.03
CA ASN A 24 20.60 9.95 -22.83
C ASN A 24 21.96 9.43 -22.33
N TYR A 25 22.25 8.15 -22.55
CA TYR A 25 23.47 7.47 -22.08
C TYR A 25 24.15 6.70 -23.22
N PRO A 26 24.73 7.40 -24.22
CA PRO A 26 25.38 6.75 -25.36
C PRO A 26 26.60 5.90 -24.99
N GLY A 27 27.14 6.07 -23.78
CA GLY A 27 28.19 5.22 -23.21
C GLY A 27 27.70 3.84 -22.75
N GLY A 28 26.39 3.61 -22.71
CA GLY A 28 25.79 2.31 -22.37
C GLY A 28 25.82 1.95 -20.88
N GLU A 29 26.18 2.88 -19.99
CA GLU A 29 26.23 2.66 -18.54
C GLU A 29 25.90 3.94 -17.78
N VAL A 30 25.19 3.83 -16.66
CA VAL A 30 24.82 4.93 -15.75
C VAL A 30 24.61 4.43 -14.32
N ASP A 31 24.74 5.29 -13.31
CA ASP A 31 24.24 4.94 -11.98
C ASP A 31 22.71 4.81 -11.97
N TYR A 32 22.18 3.81 -11.28
CA TYR A 32 20.76 3.53 -11.32
C TYR A 32 19.91 4.66 -10.74
N GLN A 33 20.35 5.29 -9.66
CA GLN A 33 19.58 6.40 -9.09
C GLN A 33 19.66 7.64 -9.98
N GLU A 34 20.81 7.89 -10.60
CA GLU A 34 20.98 8.96 -11.60
C GLU A 34 20.06 8.78 -12.81
N LEU A 35 19.94 7.55 -13.31
CA LEU A 35 19.01 7.18 -14.37
C LEU A 35 17.56 7.49 -13.98
N LEU A 36 17.13 7.05 -12.79
CA LEU A 36 15.76 7.26 -12.30
C LEU A 36 15.45 8.74 -12.05
N ASN A 37 16.42 9.53 -11.58
CA ASN A 37 16.25 10.98 -11.43
C ASN A 37 16.00 11.64 -12.79
N THR A 38 16.79 11.28 -13.80
CA THR A 38 16.65 11.84 -15.16
C THR A 38 15.31 11.44 -15.78
N ILE A 39 14.85 10.20 -15.56
CA ILE A 39 13.52 9.74 -15.99
C ILE A 39 12.40 10.56 -15.34
N ALA A 40 12.52 10.85 -14.05
CA ALA A 40 11.53 11.66 -13.34
C ALA A 40 11.50 13.11 -13.86
N GLU A 41 12.66 13.70 -14.19
CA GLU A 41 12.76 15.03 -14.79
C GLU A 41 12.13 15.09 -16.19
N ASP A 42 12.28 14.03 -16.99
CA ASP A 42 11.72 13.91 -18.33
C ASP A 42 10.23 13.48 -18.34
N ASN A 43 9.63 13.17 -17.17
CA ASN A 43 8.27 12.64 -17.01
C ASN A 43 8.04 11.28 -17.70
N GLU A 44 9.06 10.43 -17.74
CA GLU A 44 9.03 9.10 -18.38
C GLU A 44 8.69 7.99 -17.38
N LEU A 45 7.69 8.24 -16.51
CA LEU A 45 7.33 7.38 -15.37
C LEU A 45 7.19 5.91 -15.74
N HIS A 46 6.54 5.61 -16.87
CA HIS A 46 6.32 4.24 -17.33
C HIS A 46 7.63 3.48 -17.55
N TYR A 47 8.67 4.15 -18.04
CA TYR A 47 9.97 3.53 -18.22
C TYR A 47 10.69 3.34 -16.88
N GLY A 48 10.59 4.32 -15.99
CA GLY A 48 11.16 4.24 -14.64
C GLY A 48 10.59 3.11 -13.81
N THR A 49 9.26 2.96 -13.80
CA THR A 49 8.59 1.86 -13.11
C THR A 49 8.91 0.50 -13.75
N TRP A 50 8.96 0.44 -15.09
CA TRP A 50 9.37 -0.77 -15.81
C TRP A 50 10.79 -1.23 -15.43
N LEU A 51 11.75 -0.30 -15.33
CA LEU A 51 13.11 -0.62 -14.89
C LEU A 51 13.08 -1.24 -13.49
N LEU A 52 12.40 -0.61 -12.55
CA LEU A 52 12.31 -1.08 -11.17
C LEU A 52 11.61 -2.45 -11.06
N ASP A 53 10.63 -2.73 -11.91
CA ASP A 53 9.92 -4.02 -11.95
C ASP A 53 10.75 -5.14 -12.58
N ASN A 54 11.53 -4.85 -13.62
CA ASN A 54 12.19 -5.88 -14.43
C ASN A 54 13.67 -6.08 -14.11
N ILE A 55 14.38 -5.00 -13.80
CA ILE A 55 15.76 -5.02 -13.32
C ILE A 55 15.78 -5.32 -11.82
N GLY A 56 14.82 -4.76 -11.08
CA GLY A 56 14.71 -4.88 -9.63
C GLY A 56 15.29 -3.68 -8.89
N ALA A 57 15.27 -3.76 -7.56
CA ALA A 57 15.74 -2.71 -6.67
C ALA A 57 17.24 -2.85 -6.34
N ASP A 58 17.93 -1.73 -6.16
CA ASP A 58 19.25 -1.69 -5.53
C ASP A 58 19.09 -1.64 -4.00
N MET A 59 19.02 -2.81 -3.37
CA MET A 59 18.81 -2.91 -1.91
C MET A 59 19.94 -2.31 -1.07
N GLN A 60 21.10 -2.02 -1.65
CA GLN A 60 22.21 -1.35 -0.97
C GLN A 60 22.10 0.19 -1.04
N ALA A 61 21.30 0.72 -1.97
CA ALA A 61 21.05 2.14 -2.06
C ALA A 61 20.18 2.60 -0.88
N GLU A 62 20.64 3.63 -0.19
CA GLU A 62 19.92 4.28 0.91
C GLU A 62 19.90 5.79 0.65
N ILE A 63 18.72 6.29 0.31
CA ILE A 63 18.49 7.73 0.10
C ILE A 63 17.97 8.32 1.40
N LYS A 64 18.61 9.39 1.88
CA LYS A 64 18.23 10.10 3.10
C LYS A 64 17.84 11.53 2.78
N LEU A 65 16.62 11.88 3.13
CA LEU A 65 16.07 13.23 3.02
C LEU A 65 15.79 13.74 4.44
N HIS A 66 15.97 15.05 4.64
CA HIS A 66 15.51 15.67 5.88
C HIS A 66 13.99 15.89 5.80
N SER A 67 13.59 16.77 4.89
CA SER A 67 12.22 17.02 4.45
C SER A 67 12.27 17.23 2.94
N ALA A 68 11.23 16.86 2.19
CA ALA A 68 11.22 17.07 0.74
C ALA A 68 9.85 17.49 0.22
N ASN A 69 9.86 18.45 -0.70
CA ASN A 69 8.72 18.85 -1.53
C ASN A 69 9.16 18.64 -2.98
N ILE A 70 8.66 17.59 -3.63
CA ILE A 70 9.00 17.22 -5.00
C ILE A 70 7.84 17.63 -5.91
N SER A 71 8.10 18.49 -6.89
CA SER A 71 7.07 19.02 -7.80
C SER A 71 6.67 18.06 -8.93
N GLY A 72 7.30 16.89 -9.02
CA GLY A 72 7.04 15.86 -10.02
C GLY A 72 7.13 14.48 -9.40
N ASP A 73 7.58 13.49 -10.17
CA ASP A 73 7.72 12.12 -9.71
C ASP A 73 8.97 11.93 -8.83
N LEU A 74 8.91 11.00 -7.89
CA LEU A 74 10.05 10.57 -7.08
C LEU A 74 10.26 9.07 -7.23
N LEU A 75 11.34 8.69 -7.92
CA LEU A 75 11.72 7.30 -8.18
C LEU A 75 12.99 6.95 -7.40
N ILE A 76 12.92 5.96 -6.51
CA ILE A 76 14.05 5.53 -5.68
C ILE A 76 14.42 4.09 -5.99
N ALA A 77 15.67 3.85 -6.39
CA ALA A 77 16.18 2.51 -6.73
C ALA A 77 16.18 1.54 -5.55
N GLY A 78 16.44 2.05 -4.34
CA GLY A 78 16.60 1.28 -3.11
C GLY A 78 15.68 1.73 -1.99
N ASN A 79 16.23 1.88 -0.79
CA ASN A 79 15.48 2.33 0.38
C ASN A 79 15.45 3.86 0.47
N LEU A 80 14.34 4.41 0.94
CA LEU A 80 14.18 5.84 1.22
C LEU A 80 13.91 6.05 2.72
N THR A 81 14.66 6.96 3.33
CA THR A 81 14.41 7.47 4.68
C THR A 81 14.22 8.98 4.64
N CYS A 82 13.10 9.47 5.17
CA CYS A 82 12.82 10.89 5.38
C CYS A 82 12.63 11.17 6.88
N ILE A 83 13.40 12.13 7.42
CA ILE A 83 13.46 12.41 8.87
C ILE A 83 12.29 13.28 9.34
N ASP A 84 11.64 14.00 8.43
CA ASP A 84 10.42 14.75 8.66
C ASP A 84 9.37 14.29 7.63
N SER A 85 8.68 15.20 6.96
CA SER A 85 7.58 14.91 6.04
C SER A 85 8.04 14.91 4.58
N LEU A 86 7.36 14.10 3.78
CA LEU A 86 7.61 13.91 2.35
C LEU A 86 6.37 14.27 1.54
N ASN A 87 6.47 15.31 0.72
CA ASN A 87 5.42 15.74 -0.18
C ASN A 87 5.87 15.54 -1.64
N VAL A 88 5.03 14.91 -2.47
CA VAL A 88 5.30 14.63 -3.89
C VAL A 88 4.07 14.96 -4.73
N ASP A 89 4.20 15.91 -5.65
CA ASP A 89 3.10 16.35 -6.52
C ASP A 89 2.79 15.34 -7.64
N GLY A 90 3.73 14.47 -7.99
CA GLY A 90 3.55 13.36 -8.92
C GLY A 90 3.34 12.02 -8.21
N TYR A 91 4.02 11.00 -8.74
CA TYR A 91 4.01 9.62 -8.24
C TYR A 91 5.23 9.34 -7.37
N LEU A 92 5.05 8.51 -6.34
CA LEU A 92 6.15 8.03 -5.50
C LEU A 92 6.39 6.55 -5.75
N TYR A 93 7.58 6.20 -6.19
CA TYR A 93 8.01 4.81 -6.33
C TYR A 93 9.29 4.53 -5.57
N VAL A 94 9.29 3.51 -4.71
CA VAL A 94 10.46 3.08 -3.95
C VAL A 94 10.70 1.57 -4.14
N GLY A 95 11.86 1.21 -4.68
CA GLY A 95 12.24 -0.18 -4.93
C GLY A 95 12.51 -0.99 -3.65
N GLY A 96 12.85 -0.32 -2.55
CA GLY A 96 13.10 -0.93 -1.25
C GLY A 96 11.99 -0.63 -0.23
N THR A 97 12.40 -0.35 1.00
CA THR A 97 11.54 0.11 2.10
C THR A 97 11.48 1.64 2.14
N LEU A 98 10.31 2.18 2.48
CA LEU A 98 10.09 3.60 2.72
C LEU A 98 9.87 3.86 4.21
N ASN A 99 10.75 4.66 4.82
CA ASN A 99 10.64 5.13 6.20
C ASN A 99 10.45 6.65 6.21
N VAL A 100 9.37 7.15 6.81
CA VAL A 100 9.13 8.60 6.96
C VAL A 100 8.71 8.87 8.40
N ALA A 101 9.47 9.68 9.14
CA ALA A 101 9.13 9.94 10.53
C ALA A 101 7.93 10.88 10.70
N GLY A 102 7.74 11.82 9.76
CA GLY A 102 6.58 12.70 9.68
C GLY A 102 5.41 12.07 8.92
N SER A 103 4.74 12.90 8.12
CA SER A 103 3.66 12.47 7.23
C SER A 103 4.13 12.32 5.78
N ILE A 104 3.36 11.57 5.00
CA ILE A 104 3.48 11.51 3.54
C ILE A 104 2.22 12.11 2.90
N ASP A 105 2.39 13.02 1.95
CA ASP A 105 1.32 13.52 1.06
C ASP A 105 1.79 13.41 -0.40
N VAL A 106 1.26 12.43 -1.12
CA VAL A 106 1.52 12.22 -2.55
C VAL A 106 0.24 12.46 -3.32
N LYS A 107 0.30 13.25 -4.41
CA LYS A 107 -0.92 13.52 -5.20
C LYS A 107 -1.27 12.36 -6.13
N GLY A 108 -0.26 11.66 -6.66
CA GLY A 108 -0.43 10.42 -7.41
C GLY A 108 -0.40 9.17 -6.54
N GLU A 109 -0.07 8.04 -7.16
CA GLU A 109 0.05 6.75 -6.48
C GLU A 109 1.38 6.60 -5.73
N ILE A 110 1.34 5.85 -4.62
CA ILE A 110 2.50 5.44 -3.83
C ILE A 110 2.72 3.94 -4.05
N THR A 111 3.83 3.59 -4.69
CA THR A 111 4.24 2.18 -4.87
C THR A 111 5.57 1.93 -4.16
N VAL A 112 5.56 1.03 -3.18
CA VAL A 112 6.76 0.65 -2.43
C VAL A 112 6.91 -0.86 -2.46
N LYS A 113 8.00 -1.39 -3.01
CA LYS A 113 8.12 -2.84 -3.21
C LYS A 113 8.31 -3.65 -1.95
N ARG A 114 8.58 -2.99 -0.81
CA ARG A 114 8.68 -3.64 0.51
C ARG A 114 7.72 -3.00 1.50
N GLN A 115 8.23 -2.48 2.60
CA GLN A 115 7.41 -1.95 3.68
C GLN A 115 7.29 -0.43 3.59
N ILE A 116 6.13 0.09 3.96
CA ILE A 116 5.92 1.51 4.26
C ILE A 116 5.79 1.66 5.77
N LEU A 117 6.66 2.48 6.36
CA LEU A 117 6.71 2.77 7.79
C LEU A 117 6.66 4.28 7.99
N VAL A 118 5.51 4.79 8.43
CA VAL A 118 5.26 6.24 8.55
C VAL A 118 4.86 6.59 9.98
N GLY A 119 5.49 7.61 10.56
CA GLY A 119 5.25 8.00 11.96
C GLY A 119 3.92 8.71 12.18
N ALA A 120 3.44 9.45 11.18
CA ALA A 120 2.16 10.15 11.21
C ALA A 120 1.20 9.66 10.11
N ASP A 121 0.68 10.55 9.28
CA ASP A 121 -0.39 10.25 8.34
C ASP A 121 0.19 9.87 6.95
N ILE A 122 -0.51 9.02 6.20
CA ILE A 122 -0.21 8.70 4.80
C ILE A 122 -1.40 9.09 3.93
N ALA A 123 -1.17 9.96 2.94
CA ALA A 123 -2.13 10.32 1.91
C ALA A 123 -1.56 10.06 0.51
N GLY A 124 -2.39 9.47 -0.36
CA GLY A 124 -2.05 9.12 -1.74
C GLY A 124 -3.30 8.82 -2.56
N GLU A 125 -3.22 8.92 -3.89
CA GLU A 125 -4.32 8.49 -4.76
C GLU A 125 -4.64 7.00 -4.54
N GLY A 126 -3.60 6.18 -4.60
CA GLY A 126 -3.60 4.76 -4.22
C GLY A 126 -2.27 4.40 -3.58
N ILE A 127 -2.25 3.35 -2.76
CA ILE A 127 -1.06 2.90 -2.05
C ILE A 127 -0.91 1.39 -2.21
N THR A 128 0.24 0.95 -2.74
CA THR A 128 0.59 -0.47 -2.85
C THR A 128 1.94 -0.74 -2.21
N ALA A 129 1.98 -1.69 -1.27
CA ALA A 129 3.23 -2.19 -0.70
C ALA A 129 3.15 -3.65 -0.28
N GLU A 130 4.25 -4.26 0.19
CA GLU A 130 4.17 -5.56 0.86
C GLU A 130 3.44 -5.44 2.20
N GLY A 131 3.70 -4.38 2.97
CA GLY A 131 3.01 -4.06 4.21
C GLY A 131 3.05 -2.55 4.47
N ILE A 132 2.03 -2.05 5.16
CA ILE A 132 1.78 -0.61 5.31
C ILE A 132 1.49 -0.32 6.79
N THR A 133 2.30 0.52 7.41
CA THR A 133 2.09 0.98 8.79
C THR A 133 2.18 2.49 8.87
N ALA A 134 1.16 3.10 9.46
CA ALA A 134 1.11 4.53 9.77
C ALA A 134 0.79 4.73 11.26
N GLY A 135 1.49 5.64 11.94
CA GLY A 135 1.13 6.04 13.30
C GLY A 135 -0.13 6.92 13.36
N GLY A 136 -0.53 7.50 12.24
CA GLY A 136 -1.72 8.32 12.05
C GLY A 136 -2.76 7.68 11.13
N TYR A 137 -3.44 8.51 10.34
CA TYR A 137 -4.41 8.09 9.34
C TYR A 137 -3.73 7.46 8.11
N ILE A 138 -4.44 6.55 7.45
CA ILE A 138 -4.14 6.15 6.07
C ILE A 138 -5.34 6.55 5.23
N GLN A 139 -5.13 7.42 4.24
CA GLN A 139 -6.21 7.97 3.42
C GLN A 139 -5.86 7.84 1.93
N THR A 140 -6.70 7.13 1.20
CA THR A 140 -6.66 7.07 -0.26
C THR A 140 -8.05 7.27 -0.83
N TRP A 141 -8.14 7.58 -2.12
CA TRP A 141 -9.41 7.61 -2.83
C TRP A 141 -9.48 6.60 -3.98
N ARG A 142 -8.48 5.70 -4.09
CA ARG A 142 -8.50 4.49 -4.93
C ARG A 142 -8.15 3.26 -4.09
N GLU A 143 -7.21 2.45 -4.54
CA GLU A 143 -6.82 1.20 -3.89
C GLU A 143 -5.84 1.45 -2.73
N LEU A 144 -6.03 0.72 -1.63
CA LEU A 144 -5.04 0.54 -0.57
C LEU A 144 -4.73 -0.95 -0.44
N ASN A 145 -3.54 -1.36 -0.87
CA ASN A 145 -3.18 -2.76 -1.07
C ASN A 145 -1.87 -3.15 -0.34
N ALA A 146 -1.96 -4.05 0.63
CA ALA A 146 -0.80 -4.75 1.19
C ALA A 146 -0.70 -6.17 0.59
N THR A 147 0.31 -6.38 -0.24
CA THR A 147 0.44 -7.57 -1.09
C THR A 147 0.99 -8.82 -0.37
N LYS A 148 1.62 -8.66 0.81
CA LYS A 148 2.21 -9.79 1.57
C LYS A 148 2.04 -9.72 3.09
N GLY A 149 1.68 -8.56 3.62
CA GLY A 149 1.63 -8.28 5.05
C GLY A 149 0.37 -7.52 5.44
N ASP A 150 0.45 -6.87 6.59
CA ASP A 150 -0.67 -6.17 7.20
C ASP A 150 -0.80 -4.73 6.69
N ILE A 151 -1.99 -4.17 6.90
CA ILE A 151 -2.22 -2.72 6.92
C ILE A 151 -2.52 -2.33 8.37
N GLN A 152 -1.71 -1.43 8.94
CA GLN A 152 -1.86 -0.97 10.31
C GLN A 152 -1.89 0.55 10.39
N SER A 153 -2.88 1.11 11.10
CA SER A 153 -3.04 2.54 11.31
C SER A 153 -3.26 2.86 12.78
N GLY A 154 -2.53 3.85 13.28
CA GLY A 154 -2.70 4.42 14.62
C GLY A 154 -3.92 5.34 14.74
N LYS A 155 -4.69 5.56 13.66
CA LYS A 155 -6.01 6.23 13.65
C LYS A 155 -6.99 5.48 12.75
N SER A 156 -7.60 6.14 11.77
CA SER A 156 -8.55 5.53 10.82
C SER A 156 -7.89 5.21 9.48
N ILE A 157 -8.40 4.17 8.83
CA ILE A 157 -8.10 3.81 7.44
C ILE A 157 -9.30 4.17 6.58
N ILE A 158 -9.08 4.94 5.51
CA ILE A 158 -10.12 5.40 4.59
C ILE A 158 -9.61 5.16 3.16
N ALA A 159 -10.32 4.37 2.36
CA ALA A 159 -9.98 4.12 0.95
C ALA A 159 -11.22 3.84 0.11
N ASN A 160 -11.09 3.68 -1.21
CA ASN A 160 -12.16 3.12 -2.02
C ASN A 160 -12.19 1.59 -1.89
N ASN A 161 -11.06 0.93 -2.08
CA ASN A 161 -10.89 -0.51 -1.84
C ASN A 161 -9.74 -0.72 -0.86
N ILE A 162 -9.93 -1.60 0.12
CA ILE A 162 -8.87 -1.99 1.05
C ILE A 162 -8.62 -3.48 0.90
N GLU A 163 -7.41 -3.86 0.53
CA GLU A 163 -6.99 -5.26 0.41
C GLU A 163 -5.69 -5.48 1.19
N SER A 164 -5.67 -6.50 2.03
CA SER A 164 -4.46 -6.95 2.72
C SER A 164 -4.33 -8.45 2.61
N TYR A 165 -3.12 -8.90 2.29
CA TYR A 165 -2.76 -10.30 2.30
C TYR A 165 -2.92 -10.92 3.69
N HIS A 166 -2.62 -10.17 4.75
CA HIS A 166 -2.85 -10.58 6.14
C HIS A 166 -3.96 -9.73 6.77
N SER A 167 -3.66 -8.97 7.83
CA SER A 167 -4.65 -8.30 8.65
C SER A 167 -4.76 -6.80 8.35
N ILE A 168 -5.94 -6.25 8.59
CA ILE A 168 -6.20 -4.80 8.56
C ILE A 168 -6.54 -4.36 9.97
N ILE A 169 -5.76 -3.44 10.53
CA ILE A 169 -5.88 -2.99 11.91
C ILE A 169 -5.89 -1.46 11.97
N ALA A 170 -6.93 -0.89 12.57
CA ALA A 170 -7.03 0.54 12.85
C ALA A 170 -7.46 0.76 14.31
N THR A 171 -6.92 1.78 14.96
CA THR A 171 -7.34 2.14 16.34
C THR A 171 -8.70 2.82 16.36
N ASP A 172 -9.07 3.52 15.29
CA ASP A 172 -10.37 4.17 15.13
C ASP A 172 -11.24 3.38 14.15
N ASN A 173 -11.47 3.89 12.94
CA ASN A 173 -12.39 3.32 11.96
C ASN A 173 -11.64 2.68 10.79
N ILE A 174 -12.28 1.69 10.16
CA ILE A 174 -11.91 1.22 8.82
C ILE A 174 -13.09 1.49 7.90
N SER A 175 -12.91 2.34 6.89
CA SER A 175 -13.96 2.71 5.95
C SER A 175 -13.52 2.52 4.51
N ALA A 176 -14.25 1.71 3.76
CA ALA A 176 -14.09 1.58 2.31
C ALA A 176 -15.36 2.04 1.57
N ALA A 177 -15.19 2.80 0.49
CA ALA A 177 -16.32 3.12 -0.38
C ALA A 177 -16.89 1.86 -1.07
N TYR A 178 -16.03 0.88 -1.35
CA TYR A 178 -16.37 -0.40 -1.94
C TYR A 178 -16.10 -1.53 -0.94
N SER A 179 -15.11 -2.38 -1.17
CA SER A 179 -14.89 -3.60 -0.38
C SER A 179 -13.70 -3.51 0.57
N ILE A 180 -13.75 -4.32 1.63
CA ILE A 180 -12.63 -4.56 2.55
C ILE A 180 -12.30 -6.06 2.55
N TYR A 181 -11.07 -6.40 2.21
CA TYR A 181 -10.57 -7.76 2.12
C TYR A 181 -9.30 -7.95 2.93
N ALA A 182 -9.31 -8.91 3.85
CA ALA A 182 -8.14 -9.31 4.63
C ALA A 182 -8.00 -10.83 4.58
N GLY A 183 -6.80 -11.33 4.29
CA GLY A 183 -6.50 -12.76 4.42
C GLY A 183 -6.43 -13.24 5.86
N GLY A 184 -6.24 -12.34 6.82
CA GLY A 184 -6.26 -12.55 8.27
C GLY A 184 -7.48 -11.88 8.93
N ALA A 185 -7.23 -11.07 9.96
CA ALA A 185 -8.28 -10.38 10.72
C ALA A 185 -8.55 -8.96 10.21
N ILE A 186 -9.77 -8.46 10.45
CA ILE A 186 -10.10 -7.04 10.28
C ILE A 186 -10.50 -6.49 11.66
N LYS A 187 -9.74 -5.52 12.17
CA LYS A 187 -9.96 -4.96 13.51
C LYS A 187 -9.98 -3.44 13.52
N ALA A 188 -11.06 -2.86 14.02
CA ALA A 188 -11.20 -1.43 14.26
C ALA A 188 -11.56 -1.17 15.73
N GLY A 189 -11.01 -0.12 16.34
CA GLY A 189 -11.41 0.27 17.70
C GLY A 189 -12.80 0.91 17.78
N LYS A 190 -13.33 1.40 16.65
CA LYS A 190 -14.67 2.00 16.54
C LYS A 190 -15.50 1.24 15.49
N ALA A 191 -15.68 1.76 14.29
CA ALA A 191 -16.54 1.17 13.27
C ALA A 191 -15.78 0.55 12.10
N ILE A 192 -16.39 -0.47 11.47
CA ILE A 192 -15.96 -1.01 10.17
C ILE A 192 -17.12 -0.82 9.18
N THR A 193 -16.88 -0.09 8.09
CA THR A 193 -17.91 0.20 7.08
C THR A 193 -17.38 -0.04 5.67
N ALA A 194 -18.18 -0.71 4.85
CA ALA A 194 -17.89 -0.92 3.44
C ALA A 194 -19.15 -0.66 2.60
N GLY A 195 -19.03 -0.03 1.44
CA GLY A 195 -20.16 0.09 0.52
C GLY A 195 -20.55 -1.25 -0.11
N MET A 196 -19.59 -2.20 -0.19
CA MET A 196 -19.76 -3.54 -0.72
C MET A 196 -19.45 -4.61 0.35
N ASN A 197 -18.68 -5.65 0.02
CA ASN A 197 -18.45 -6.77 0.93
C ASN A 197 -17.34 -6.46 1.94
N ILE A 198 -17.47 -7.05 3.14
CA ILE A 198 -16.38 -7.15 4.12
C ILE A 198 -16.03 -8.62 4.25
N ARG A 199 -14.77 -9.00 4.03
CA ARG A 199 -14.35 -10.40 4.16
C ARG A 199 -12.98 -10.52 4.83
N ALA A 200 -12.96 -11.30 5.90
CA ALA A 200 -11.77 -11.63 6.68
C ALA A 200 -11.54 -13.14 6.68
N GLY A 201 -10.28 -13.55 6.49
CA GLY A 201 -9.85 -14.95 6.61
C GLY A 201 -10.11 -15.55 7.98
N GLU A 202 -9.95 -14.73 9.03
CA GLU A 202 -10.12 -15.13 10.43
C GLU A 202 -11.36 -14.47 11.05
N TYR A 203 -11.21 -13.34 11.75
CA TYR A 203 -12.31 -12.68 12.45
C TYR A 203 -12.44 -11.21 12.05
N ILE A 204 -13.61 -10.64 12.38
CA ILE A 204 -13.89 -9.21 12.21
C ILE A 204 -14.29 -8.65 13.57
N GLU A 205 -13.62 -7.60 14.02
CA GLU A 205 -13.87 -6.97 15.31
C GLU A 205 -13.96 -5.45 15.18
N ALA A 206 -15.06 -4.88 15.66
CA ALA A 206 -15.26 -3.44 15.77
C ALA A 206 -15.69 -3.10 17.21
N GLY A 207 -15.23 -1.96 17.74
CA GLY A 207 -15.67 -1.49 19.05
C GLY A 207 -17.11 -0.99 19.10
N ASP A 208 -17.66 -0.51 17.98
CA ASP A 208 -19.01 0.03 17.88
C ASP A 208 -19.89 -0.82 16.97
N TYR A 209 -19.77 -0.66 15.65
CA TYR A 209 -20.63 -1.37 14.68
C TYR A 209 -19.85 -1.80 13.43
N ILE A 210 -20.40 -2.80 12.74
CA ILE A 210 -19.90 -3.30 11.45
C ILE A 210 -21.07 -3.21 10.47
N ASN A 211 -20.87 -2.55 9.33
CA ASN A 211 -21.95 -2.35 8.36
C ASN A 211 -21.50 -2.46 6.90
N THR A 212 -22.40 -2.99 6.08
CA THR A 212 -22.32 -2.99 4.62
C THR A 212 -23.58 -2.35 4.03
N SER A 213 -23.60 -2.06 2.72
CA SER A 213 -24.86 -1.77 2.04
C SER A 213 -25.78 -3.00 2.02
N ASN A 214 -27.09 -2.79 1.82
CA ASN A 214 -28.11 -3.83 1.97
C ASN A 214 -27.92 -5.07 1.06
N ASP A 215 -27.26 -4.93 -0.09
CA ASP A 215 -27.09 -6.00 -1.07
C ASP A 215 -25.76 -6.77 -0.91
N TYR A 216 -24.97 -6.46 0.13
CA TYR A 216 -23.62 -6.99 0.31
C TYR A 216 -23.42 -7.59 1.69
N ASN A 217 -22.45 -8.51 1.77
CA ASN A 217 -22.32 -9.44 2.88
C ASN A 217 -21.04 -9.24 3.69
N ILE A 218 -21.10 -9.72 4.93
CA ILE A 218 -19.99 -9.79 5.86
C ILE A 218 -19.60 -11.25 6.03
N PHE A 219 -18.33 -11.56 5.77
CA PHE A 219 -17.77 -12.90 5.85
C PHE A 219 -16.58 -12.95 6.81
N ALA A 220 -16.71 -13.69 7.91
CA ALA A 220 -15.57 -14.06 8.75
C ALA A 220 -15.26 -15.55 8.64
N GLY A 221 -14.00 -15.90 8.86
CA GLY A 221 -13.52 -17.27 8.95
C GLY A 221 -13.45 -17.98 7.60
N VAL A 222 -13.28 -17.25 6.50
CA VAL A 222 -13.28 -17.83 5.14
C VAL A 222 -12.04 -18.67 4.84
N SER A 223 -10.94 -18.43 5.57
CA SER A 223 -9.70 -19.21 5.48
C SER A 223 -9.65 -20.35 6.52
N LEU A 224 -10.68 -20.47 7.36
CA LEU A 224 -10.74 -21.47 8.42
C LEU A 224 -11.53 -22.71 7.97
N SER A 225 -11.12 -23.86 8.50
CA SER A 225 -11.92 -25.09 8.43
C SER A 225 -13.26 -24.91 9.13
N THR A 226 -14.24 -25.73 8.77
CA THR A 226 -15.59 -25.69 9.38
C THR A 226 -15.55 -25.78 10.91
N GLU A 227 -14.64 -26.58 11.47
CA GLU A 227 -14.51 -26.73 12.92
C GLU A 227 -13.84 -25.50 13.55
N ALA A 228 -12.72 -25.03 12.98
CA ALA A 228 -12.02 -23.86 13.48
C ALA A 228 -12.89 -22.59 13.42
N ARG A 229 -13.75 -22.45 12.40
CA ARG A 229 -14.65 -21.31 12.23
C ARG A 229 -15.62 -21.13 13.40
N LYS A 230 -16.00 -22.20 14.09
CA LYS A 230 -16.90 -22.12 15.26
C LYS A 230 -16.29 -21.34 16.44
N THR A 231 -14.95 -21.31 16.51
CA THR A 231 -14.21 -20.71 17.62
C THR A 231 -13.46 -19.45 17.19
N TYR A 232 -12.80 -19.49 16.04
CA TYR A 232 -11.89 -18.43 15.59
C TYR A 232 -12.49 -17.57 14.45
N GLY A 233 -13.57 -18.02 13.82
CA GLY A 233 -14.26 -17.30 12.76
C GLY A 233 -15.44 -16.52 13.28
N TYR A 234 -15.20 -15.40 13.97
CA TYR A 234 -16.24 -14.61 14.61
C TYR A 234 -16.34 -13.19 14.07
N ILE A 235 -17.49 -12.56 14.36
CA ILE A 235 -17.79 -11.16 14.07
C ILE A 235 -18.21 -10.51 15.39
N ALA A 236 -17.43 -9.56 15.90
CA ALA A 236 -17.66 -8.91 17.19
C ALA A 236 -17.92 -7.41 17.05
N SER A 237 -19.01 -6.92 17.66
CA SER A 237 -19.38 -5.50 17.76
C SER A 237 -20.50 -5.30 18.79
N LYS A 238 -20.80 -4.04 19.18
CA LYS A 238 -21.88 -3.74 20.15
C LYS A 238 -23.26 -4.09 19.62
N SER A 239 -23.48 -3.94 18.32
CA SER A 239 -24.76 -4.25 17.68
C SER A 239 -24.58 -5.33 16.63
N LYS A 240 -25.49 -6.31 16.57
CA LYS A 240 -25.45 -7.37 15.57
C LYS A 240 -25.55 -6.82 14.14
N PRO A 241 -24.54 -7.05 13.27
CA PRO A 241 -24.62 -6.68 11.87
C PRO A 241 -25.73 -7.45 11.15
N ARG A 242 -26.42 -6.77 10.23
CA ARG A 242 -27.57 -7.34 9.51
C ARG A 242 -27.17 -8.41 8.49
N ASN A 243 -26.07 -8.21 7.77
CA ASN A 243 -25.72 -8.96 6.55
C ASN A 243 -24.61 -10.00 6.78
N ILE A 244 -24.66 -10.74 7.88
CA ILE A 244 -23.68 -11.80 8.16
C ILE A 244 -23.96 -13.01 7.26
N ALA A 245 -23.02 -13.34 6.39
CA ALA A 245 -23.07 -14.54 5.55
C ALA A 245 -22.21 -15.69 6.09
N SER A 246 -21.12 -15.40 6.82
CA SER A 246 -20.33 -16.42 7.52
C SER A 246 -19.70 -15.89 8.80
N GLY A 247 -19.46 -16.81 9.74
CA GLY A 247 -18.87 -16.53 11.04
C GLY A 247 -19.92 -16.46 12.16
N VAL A 248 -19.45 -16.53 13.39
CA VAL A 248 -20.29 -16.49 14.59
C VAL A 248 -20.32 -15.06 15.13
N TRP A 249 -21.51 -14.47 15.28
CA TRP A 249 -21.60 -13.15 15.90
C TRP A 249 -21.44 -13.22 17.42
N ILE A 250 -20.67 -12.29 17.98
CA ILE A 250 -20.44 -12.13 19.42
C ILE A 250 -20.73 -10.68 19.79
N GLU A 251 -21.55 -10.48 20.83
CA GLU A 251 -21.81 -9.15 21.38
C GLU A 251 -20.59 -8.64 22.15
N ARG A 252 -20.17 -7.40 21.86
CA ARG A 252 -19.12 -6.70 22.61
C ARG A 252 -19.75 -5.70 23.57
N LYS A 253 -19.32 -5.72 24.83
CA LYS A 253 -19.73 -4.75 25.85
C LYS A 253 -18.93 -3.45 25.74
#